data_AF-A0A7J9LQG8-F1
#
_entry.id   AF-A0A7J9LQG8-F1
#
_cell.length_a   1.000
_cell.length_b   1.000
_cell.length_c   1.000
_cell.angle_alpha   90.00
_cell.angle_beta   90.00
_cell.angle_gamma   90.00
#
_symmetry.space_group_name_H-M   'P 1'
#
loop_
_entity.id
_entity.type
_entity.pdbx_description
1 polymer ?
#
loop_
_entity_poly.entity_id
_entity_poly.type
_entity_poly.pdbx_seq_one_letter_code
_entity_poly.pdbx_strand_id
1 'polypeptide(L)'
;MRFANSENFNISHWKELESLSQNGLSLVGHRFITIADCPQLVSLATEKETLQLDKIPGVESLEIVDCERLNRLPEVLHAFTFLTRIKLLRCQGLVCFAESDFPPALKELSIWSCKNLQYLVRGKENNHKSMSSNTCLLEHLEILFCPSLIWLSSRGDICNRLQHLHIDGCSKLSSLFLNAKLPVMLKYLNLWCCPVLECIAQHFYECNNLEKNVLPTTNLRVLLIAFCKNFRALPKCINNFTSLLELKVSNCSAGISFPEEGFPTNLASLQISKAPRIYTSLVEWGLNRLTSLQELEISGEGCSSVKSFPEEGIGMTLPPSLTSICIRDFENLEFMCSKGFQHLTSLQKLLIYNCPKLTSLPEKDTLLSLEHLCISGCPLLDERCSRGKGREWSKIAHIPYVRLITNVMPRELD
;
A
#
# COMPACT_ATOMS: atom_id res chain seq x y z
N MET A 1 6.82 -0.68 44.70
CA MET A 1 8.26 -0.37 44.54
C MET A 1 8.38 0.96 43.80
N ARG A 2 9.13 1.94 44.32
CA ARG A 2 9.43 3.18 43.58
C ARG A 2 10.56 2.89 42.61
N PHE A 3 10.26 2.75 41.33
CA PHE A 3 11.31 2.74 40.30
C PHE A 3 11.81 4.18 40.16
N ALA A 4 13.08 4.40 40.48
CA ALA A 4 13.70 5.72 40.45
C ALA A 4 13.88 6.21 39.00
N ASN A 5 13.52 7.47 38.72
CA ASN A 5 14.03 8.40 37.70
C ASN A 5 14.42 7.89 36.29
N SER A 6 13.88 6.79 35.81
CA SER A 6 14.10 6.32 34.45
C SER A 6 12.97 6.81 33.55
N GLU A 7 13.25 7.46 32.42
CA GLU A 7 12.21 7.78 31.43
C GLU A 7 11.55 6.50 30.86
N ASN A 8 12.27 5.38 30.91
CA ASN A 8 11.81 4.08 30.43
C ASN A 8 11.37 3.19 31.60
N PHE A 9 10.19 2.60 31.47
CA PHE A 9 9.66 1.59 32.39
C PHE A 9 9.42 0.31 31.60
N ASN A 10 10.22 -0.72 31.89
CA ASN A 10 10.15 -2.00 31.19
C ASN A 10 9.72 -3.10 32.18
N ILE A 11 8.64 -3.78 31.84
CA ILE A 11 8.19 -5.00 32.50
C ILE A 11 8.36 -6.14 31.49
N SER A 12 9.17 -7.15 31.83
CA SER A 12 9.30 -8.35 31.01
C SER A 12 9.16 -9.63 31.84
N HIS A 13 8.62 -10.68 31.21
CA HIS A 13 8.52 -12.04 31.77
C HIS A 13 7.76 -12.16 33.10
N TRP A 14 6.86 -11.21 33.41
CA TRP A 14 6.10 -11.24 34.65
C TRP A 14 4.90 -12.18 34.52
N LYS A 15 5.08 -13.42 34.98
CA LYS A 15 4.10 -14.51 34.80
C LYS A 15 2.78 -14.33 35.55
N GLU A 16 2.75 -13.54 36.62
CA GLU A 16 1.57 -13.35 37.48
C GLU A 16 0.91 -11.97 37.29
N LEU A 17 1.38 -11.18 36.32
CA LEU A 17 0.83 -9.85 36.07
C LEU A 17 -0.55 -9.96 35.41
N GLU A 18 -1.61 -9.95 36.22
CA GLU A 18 -2.99 -9.93 35.71
C GLU A 18 -3.45 -8.53 35.26
N SER A 19 -3.05 -7.49 36.02
CA SER A 19 -3.29 -6.08 35.70
C SER A 19 -2.22 -5.15 36.29
N LEU A 20 -2.00 -3.97 35.68
CA LEU A 20 -1.05 -2.99 36.22
C LEU A 20 -1.59 -2.28 37.48
N SER A 21 -2.92 -2.14 37.61
CA SER A 21 -3.54 -1.41 38.73
C SER A 21 -3.45 -2.17 40.05
N GLN A 22 -3.68 -3.50 40.03
CA GLN A 22 -3.68 -4.35 41.23
C GLN A 22 -2.33 -4.40 41.95
N ASN A 23 -1.22 -4.14 41.23
CA ASN A 23 0.13 -4.30 41.77
C ASN A 23 0.74 -3.01 42.34
N GLY A 24 -0.04 -1.92 42.47
CA GLY A 24 0.43 -0.67 43.05
C GLY A 24 1.62 -0.05 42.30
N LEU A 25 1.74 -0.34 41.00
CA LEU A 25 2.79 0.19 40.14
C LEU A 25 2.50 1.66 39.84
N SER A 26 3.29 2.54 40.44
CA SER A 26 3.22 3.97 40.19
C SER A 26 3.91 4.25 38.86
N LEU A 27 3.13 4.52 37.80
CA LEU A 27 3.62 4.95 36.48
C LEU A 27 4.13 6.41 36.46
N VAL A 28 4.36 6.98 37.64
CA VAL A 28 4.63 8.41 37.83
C VAL A 28 6.09 8.69 37.49
N GLY A 29 6.33 9.51 36.46
CA GLY A 29 7.66 9.91 36.01
C GLY A 29 8.22 9.13 34.81
N HIS A 30 7.47 8.15 34.28
CA HIS A 30 7.89 7.36 33.12
C HIS A 30 7.25 7.88 31.83
N ARG A 31 8.03 7.99 30.75
CA ARG A 31 7.60 8.48 29.43
C ARG A 31 7.39 7.36 28.42
N PHE A 32 8.18 6.30 28.52
CA PHE A 32 8.10 5.14 27.65
C PHE A 32 7.81 3.90 28.50
N ILE A 33 6.72 3.21 28.20
CA ILE A 33 6.33 1.98 28.89
C ILE A 33 6.43 0.82 27.90
N THR A 34 7.17 -0.22 28.25
CA THR A 34 7.25 -1.47 27.51
C THR A 34 6.79 -2.62 28.41
N ILE A 35 5.85 -3.43 27.94
CA ILE A 35 5.36 -4.62 28.61
C ILE A 35 5.59 -5.80 27.67
N ALA A 36 6.44 -6.74 28.04
CA ALA A 36 6.81 -7.88 27.22
C ALA A 36 6.58 -9.21 27.95
N ASP A 37 6.17 -10.24 27.23
CA ASP A 37 6.11 -11.62 27.74
C ASP A 37 5.34 -11.78 29.06
N CYS A 38 4.20 -11.11 29.16
CA CYS A 38 3.31 -11.16 30.33
C CYS A 38 2.06 -12.00 29.98
N PRO A 39 2.11 -13.34 30.14
CA PRO A 39 1.06 -14.24 29.62
C PRO A 39 -0.28 -14.14 30.36
N GLN A 40 -0.27 -13.65 31.61
CA GLN A 40 -1.49 -13.49 32.42
C GLN A 40 -2.14 -12.11 32.30
N LEU A 41 -1.54 -11.18 31.54
CA LEU A 41 -2.08 -9.82 31.43
C LEU A 41 -3.40 -9.84 30.67
N VAL A 42 -4.51 -9.61 31.37
CA VAL A 42 -5.85 -9.58 30.78
C VAL A 42 -6.23 -8.16 30.39
N SER A 43 -5.90 -7.18 31.23
CA SER A 43 -6.16 -5.75 30.99
C SER A 43 -5.11 -4.87 31.66
N LEU A 44 -4.89 -3.65 31.14
CA LEU A 44 -3.97 -2.70 31.78
C LEU A 44 -4.56 -2.09 33.08
N ALA A 45 -5.88 -2.10 33.26
CA ALA A 45 -6.56 -1.59 34.45
C ALA A 45 -7.87 -2.36 34.69
N THR A 46 -8.30 -2.47 35.96
CA THR A 46 -9.63 -2.99 36.31
C THR A 46 -10.66 -1.85 36.31
N GLU A 47 -11.89 -2.09 35.82
CA GLU A 47 -12.97 -1.09 35.73
C GLU A 47 -13.36 -0.47 37.09
N LYS A 48 -12.91 -1.04 38.21
CA LYS A 48 -13.26 -0.64 39.58
C LYS A 48 -12.21 0.20 40.30
N GLU A 49 -10.99 0.27 39.79
CA GLU A 49 -9.93 1.06 40.39
C GLU A 49 -9.72 2.32 39.56
N THR A 50 -10.31 3.41 40.03
CA THR A 50 -9.83 4.74 39.69
C THR A 50 -8.35 4.77 40.04
N LEU A 51 -7.48 4.59 39.04
CA LEU A 51 -6.10 5.04 39.15
C LEU A 51 -6.19 6.45 39.74
N GLN A 52 -5.35 6.78 40.72
CA GLN A 52 -5.24 8.15 41.19
C GLN A 52 -4.73 9.00 40.00
N LEU A 53 -5.68 9.42 39.14
CA LEU A 53 -5.47 10.10 37.86
C LEU A 53 -4.70 11.42 38.07
N ASP A 54 -4.74 11.96 39.29
CA ASP A 54 -4.06 13.18 39.72
C ASP A 54 -2.52 13.07 39.76
N LYS A 55 -1.92 11.91 39.44
CA LYS A 55 -0.46 11.71 39.47
C LYS A 55 0.19 11.20 38.18
N ILE A 56 -0.51 11.01 37.06
CA ILE A 56 0.11 10.41 35.85
C ILE A 56 0.17 11.38 34.66
N PRO A 57 1.18 12.26 34.52
CA PRO A 57 1.22 13.22 33.43
C PRO A 57 2.41 13.06 32.45
N GLY A 58 3.01 11.87 32.28
CA GLY A 58 4.27 11.75 31.50
C GLY A 58 4.32 10.76 30.34
N VAL A 59 3.38 9.81 30.24
CA VAL A 59 3.53 8.69 29.29
C VAL A 59 3.29 9.15 27.86
N GLU A 60 4.32 9.06 27.03
CA GLU A 60 4.32 9.44 25.61
C GLU A 60 4.18 8.24 24.68
N SER A 61 4.70 7.07 25.08
CA SER A 61 4.70 5.85 24.28
C SER A 61 4.41 4.61 25.10
N LEU A 62 3.54 3.74 24.59
CA LEU A 62 3.21 2.45 25.17
C LEU A 62 3.47 1.33 24.16
N GLU A 63 4.25 0.33 24.56
CA GLU A 63 4.54 -0.86 23.77
C GLU A 63 4.16 -2.11 24.56
N ILE A 64 3.38 -2.99 23.93
CA ILE A 64 2.96 -4.26 24.50
C ILE A 64 3.34 -5.38 23.54
N VAL A 65 4.08 -6.36 24.03
CA VAL A 65 4.66 -7.47 23.26
C VAL A 65 4.31 -8.79 23.93
N ASP A 66 3.87 -9.78 23.14
CA ASP A 66 3.65 -11.17 23.61
C ASP A 66 2.72 -11.31 24.83
N CYS A 67 1.69 -10.47 24.91
CA CYS A 67 0.65 -10.55 25.93
C CYS A 67 -0.55 -11.35 25.40
N GLU A 68 -0.53 -12.67 25.60
CA GLU A 68 -1.48 -13.59 24.96
C GLU A 68 -2.93 -13.44 25.43
N ARG A 69 -3.15 -13.09 26.70
CA ARG A 69 -4.49 -12.95 27.30
C ARG A 69 -5.09 -11.55 27.22
N LEU A 70 -4.34 -10.58 26.68
CA LEU A 70 -4.80 -9.20 26.57
C LEU A 70 -5.96 -9.14 25.59
N ASN A 71 -7.19 -9.04 26.11
CA ASN A 71 -8.38 -9.09 25.28
C ASN A 71 -8.79 -7.71 24.75
N ARG A 72 -8.52 -6.67 25.56
CA ARG A 72 -8.96 -5.28 25.35
C ARG A 72 -7.99 -4.33 26.04
N LEU A 73 -7.88 -3.12 25.49
CA LEU A 73 -7.24 -2.01 26.18
C LEU A 73 -8.29 -1.25 27.01
N PRO A 74 -7.97 -0.83 28.25
CA PRO A 74 -8.92 -0.15 29.11
C PRO A 74 -9.16 1.31 28.70
N GLU A 75 -10.33 1.85 29.05
CA GLU A 75 -10.68 3.27 28.87
C GLU A 75 -9.71 4.22 29.60
N VAL A 76 -8.97 3.71 30.58
CA VAL A 76 -7.87 4.42 31.25
C VAL A 76 -6.86 5.03 30.27
N LEU A 77 -6.65 4.43 29.09
CA LEU A 77 -5.74 5.02 28.09
C LEU A 77 -6.18 6.44 27.66
N HIS A 78 -7.47 6.78 27.77
CA HIS A 78 -7.96 8.13 27.52
C HIS A 78 -7.51 9.16 28.57
N ALA A 79 -7.13 8.71 29.77
CA ALA A 79 -6.56 9.56 30.80
C ALA A 79 -5.09 9.92 30.54
N PHE A 80 -4.39 9.19 29.66
CA PHE A 80 -3.01 9.50 29.27
C PHE A 80 -2.99 10.60 28.21
N THR A 81 -3.07 11.85 28.69
CA THR A 81 -3.14 13.06 27.85
C THR A 81 -1.90 13.32 26.98
N PHE A 82 -0.78 12.65 27.25
CA PHE A 82 0.46 12.76 26.49
C PHE A 82 0.76 11.53 25.62
N LEU A 83 -0.09 10.50 25.63
CA LEU A 83 0.17 9.25 24.91
C LEU A 83 0.03 9.47 23.40
N THR A 84 1.16 9.56 22.71
CA THR A 84 1.23 9.83 21.27
C THR A 84 1.46 8.58 20.44
N ARG A 85 2.04 7.53 21.01
CA ARG A 85 2.42 6.30 20.30
C ARG A 85 1.97 5.06 21.04
N ILE A 86 1.32 4.13 20.32
CA ILE A 86 1.02 2.79 20.84
C ILE A 86 1.51 1.73 19.84
N LYS A 87 2.21 0.72 20.37
CA LYS A 87 2.65 -0.45 19.62
C LYS A 87 2.12 -1.72 20.28
N LEU A 88 1.48 -2.59 19.51
CA LEU A 88 0.94 -3.87 19.96
C LEU A 88 1.53 -4.99 19.10
N LEU A 89 2.33 -5.88 19.67
CA LEU A 89 3.02 -6.95 18.97
C LEU A 89 2.63 -8.30 19.55
N ARG A 90 2.13 -9.20 18.71
CA ARG A 90 1.80 -10.60 19.05
C ARG A 90 0.80 -10.75 20.22
N CYS A 91 -0.05 -9.76 20.46
CA CYS A 91 -1.13 -9.83 21.45
C CYS A 91 -2.31 -10.67 20.92
N GLN A 92 -2.26 -11.99 21.14
CA GLN A 92 -3.19 -12.93 20.51
C GLN A 92 -4.63 -12.81 21.01
N GLY A 93 -4.85 -12.44 22.27
CA GLY A 93 -6.20 -12.28 22.83
C GLY A 93 -6.97 -11.07 22.33
N LEU A 94 -6.29 -10.11 21.68
CA LEU A 94 -6.84 -8.80 21.38
C LEU A 94 -7.92 -8.92 20.30
N VAL A 95 -9.18 -8.61 20.66
CA VAL A 95 -10.32 -8.67 19.72
C VAL A 95 -10.60 -7.30 19.10
N CYS A 96 -10.51 -6.24 19.89
CA CYS A 96 -10.65 -4.86 19.46
C CYS A 96 -9.63 -3.95 20.15
N PHE A 97 -9.20 -2.88 19.49
CA PHE A 97 -8.33 -1.87 20.10
C PHE A 97 -9.10 -0.97 21.08
N ALA A 98 -10.26 -0.44 20.68
CA ALA A 98 -11.13 0.40 21.50
C ALA A 98 -12.64 0.15 21.26
N GLU A 99 -13.46 0.36 22.28
CA GLU A 99 -14.94 0.23 22.23
C GLU A 99 -15.67 1.54 21.91
N SER A 100 -14.97 2.67 21.89
CA SER A 100 -15.56 3.99 21.65
C SER A 100 -14.72 4.78 20.67
N ASP A 101 -13.57 5.29 21.14
CA ASP A 101 -12.70 6.19 20.39
C ASP A 101 -11.21 5.90 20.67
N PHE A 102 -10.32 6.49 19.87
CA PHE A 102 -8.88 6.45 20.15
C PHE A 102 -8.53 7.37 21.34
N PRO A 103 -7.42 7.09 22.05
CA PRO A 103 -6.85 8.04 23.01
C PRO A 103 -6.64 9.41 22.35
N PRO A 104 -6.99 10.52 23.02
CA PRO A 104 -7.14 11.84 22.37
C PRO A 104 -5.82 12.41 21.83
N ALA A 105 -4.68 12.04 22.42
CA ALA A 105 -3.35 12.50 22.01
C ALA A 105 -2.65 11.55 21.03
N LEU A 106 -3.26 10.41 20.69
CA LEU A 106 -2.63 9.37 19.89
C LEU A 106 -2.37 9.86 18.46
N LYS A 107 -1.11 9.84 18.04
CA LYS A 107 -0.65 10.19 16.70
C LYS A 107 -0.23 8.96 15.89
N GLU A 108 0.29 7.93 16.56
CA GLU A 108 0.80 6.74 15.89
C GLU A 108 0.30 5.45 16.56
N LEU A 109 -0.24 4.55 15.75
CA LEU A 109 -0.69 3.23 16.18
C LEU A 109 -0.13 2.17 15.25
N SER A 110 0.56 1.19 15.82
CA SER A 110 1.13 0.06 15.08
C SER A 110 0.72 -1.26 15.74
N ILE A 111 0.09 -2.15 14.98
CA ILE A 111 -0.44 -3.43 15.48
C ILE A 111 0.06 -4.58 14.61
N TRP A 112 0.88 -5.47 15.18
CA TRP A 112 1.57 -6.51 14.44
C TRP A 112 1.24 -7.90 14.99
N SER A 113 0.88 -8.83 14.11
CA SER A 113 0.70 -10.25 14.43
C SER A 113 -0.35 -10.56 15.52
N CYS A 114 -1.40 -9.74 15.65
CA CYS A 114 -2.52 -9.96 16.56
C CYS A 114 -3.62 -10.79 15.88
N LYS A 115 -3.64 -12.12 16.08
CA LYS A 115 -4.46 -13.03 15.26
C LYS A 115 -5.96 -12.91 15.48
N ASN A 116 -6.42 -12.53 16.67
CA ASN A 116 -7.85 -12.40 16.97
C ASN A 116 -8.40 -10.99 16.78
N LEU A 117 -7.59 -10.02 16.34
CA LEU A 117 -8.04 -8.65 16.13
C LEU A 117 -9.06 -8.62 15.01
N GLN A 118 -10.30 -8.24 15.32
CA GLN A 118 -11.41 -8.16 14.36
C GLN A 118 -11.70 -6.72 13.94
N TYR A 119 -11.52 -5.77 14.86
CA TYR A 119 -11.83 -4.34 14.67
C TYR A 119 -10.75 -3.48 15.35
N LEU A 120 -10.43 -2.28 14.84
CA LEU A 120 -9.73 -1.31 15.69
C LEU A 120 -10.72 -0.67 16.65
N VAL A 121 -11.80 -0.08 16.12
CA VAL A 121 -12.82 0.58 16.92
C VAL A 121 -14.16 -0.08 16.71
N ARG A 122 -14.75 -0.59 17.80
CA ARG A 122 -16.08 -1.19 17.82
C ARG A 122 -17.08 -0.16 18.35
N GLY A 123 -17.77 0.57 17.50
CA GLY A 123 -18.78 1.53 17.94
C GLY A 123 -20.04 0.84 18.49
N LYS A 124 -20.49 1.25 19.68
CA LYS A 124 -21.84 0.91 20.19
C LYS A 124 -22.92 1.61 19.34
N GLU A 125 -23.96 0.85 18.95
CA GLU A 125 -25.06 1.25 18.05
C GLU A 125 -25.97 2.38 18.60
N ASN A 126 -25.88 2.71 19.89
CA ASN A 126 -26.97 3.44 20.57
C ASN A 126 -26.66 4.89 20.97
N ASN A 127 -26.03 5.70 20.14
CA ASN A 127 -26.08 7.15 20.33
C ASN A 127 -26.03 7.90 19.00
N HIS A 128 -27.20 8.41 18.58
CA HIS A 128 -27.33 9.47 17.59
C HIS A 128 -26.65 10.75 18.11
N LYS A 129 -25.32 10.80 17.98
CA LYS A 129 -24.47 12.00 17.99
C LYS A 129 -23.11 11.55 17.48
N SER A 130 -22.93 11.58 16.16
CA SER A 130 -21.61 11.42 15.53
C SER A 130 -20.75 12.60 15.96
N MET A 131 -19.97 12.44 17.02
CA MET A 131 -19.11 13.49 17.53
C MET A 131 -17.77 12.90 17.94
N SER A 132 -17.02 12.28 17.01
CA SER A 132 -15.64 11.83 17.32
C SER A 132 -14.64 11.77 16.16
N SER A 133 -15.02 12.00 14.90
CA SER A 133 -14.03 12.03 13.81
C SER A 133 -13.10 13.27 13.85
N ASN A 134 -13.46 14.32 14.60
CA ASN A 134 -12.67 15.56 14.72
C ASN A 134 -11.71 15.60 15.93
N THR A 135 -11.84 14.70 16.90
CA THR A 135 -10.97 14.68 18.10
C THR A 135 -9.79 13.74 17.97
N CYS A 136 -9.83 12.80 17.01
CA CYS A 136 -8.73 11.87 16.80
C CYS A 136 -7.55 12.55 16.09
N LEU A 137 -6.37 12.50 16.73
CA LEU A 137 -5.11 13.06 16.22
C LEU A 137 -4.23 12.04 15.50
N LEU A 138 -4.76 10.85 15.18
CA LEU A 138 -3.99 9.77 14.57
C LEU A 138 -3.52 10.19 13.17
N GLU A 139 -2.20 10.18 12.97
CA GLU A 139 -1.51 10.55 11.73
C GLU A 139 -0.92 9.32 11.03
N HIS A 140 -0.50 8.30 11.79
CA HIS A 140 0.11 7.08 11.26
C HIS A 140 -0.57 5.82 11.83
N LEU A 141 -1.05 4.96 10.95
CA LEU A 141 -1.65 3.68 11.30
C LEU A 141 -0.99 2.56 10.49
N GLU A 142 -0.49 1.56 11.21
CA GLU A 142 0.12 0.38 10.64
C GLU A 142 -0.51 -0.88 11.22
N ILE A 143 -0.95 -1.81 10.37
CA ILE A 143 -1.51 -3.09 10.79
C ILE A 143 -0.89 -4.20 9.96
N LEU A 144 -0.06 -5.05 10.58
CA LEU A 144 0.65 -6.11 9.88
C LEU A 144 0.23 -7.48 10.43
N PHE A 145 0.01 -8.43 9.52
CA PHE A 145 -0.24 -9.84 9.82
C PHE A 145 -1.36 -10.06 10.85
N CYS A 146 -2.47 -9.32 10.72
CA CYS A 146 -3.66 -9.45 11.55
C CYS A 146 -4.78 -10.18 10.77
N PRO A 147 -4.75 -11.54 10.69
CA PRO A 147 -5.59 -12.29 9.77
C PRO A 147 -7.10 -12.17 10.02
N SER A 148 -7.52 -11.92 11.26
CA SER A 148 -8.94 -11.81 11.62
C SER A 148 -9.53 -10.43 11.41
N LEU A 149 -8.74 -9.43 11.01
CA LEU A 149 -9.23 -8.05 10.88
C LEU A 149 -10.27 -8.00 9.77
N ILE A 150 -11.49 -7.59 10.12
CA ILE A 150 -12.62 -7.50 9.19
C ILE A 150 -12.79 -6.05 8.72
N TRP A 151 -12.68 -5.10 9.66
CA TRP A 151 -12.86 -3.66 9.43
C TRP A 151 -11.97 -2.85 10.34
N LEU A 152 -11.59 -1.65 9.91
CA LEU A 152 -10.91 -0.69 10.76
C LEU A 152 -11.86 -0.10 11.81
N SER A 153 -13.07 0.33 11.41
CA SER A 153 -14.08 0.89 12.29
C SER A 153 -15.48 0.41 11.89
N SER A 154 -16.32 0.02 12.86
CA SER A 154 -17.72 -0.31 12.58
C SER A 154 -18.60 0.92 12.29
N ARG A 155 -18.10 2.15 12.52
CA ARG A 155 -18.81 3.42 12.30
C ARG A 155 -18.49 4.08 10.95
N GLY A 156 -17.57 3.53 10.18
CA GLY A 156 -17.27 3.94 8.80
C GLY A 156 -16.22 5.02 8.62
N ASP A 157 -16.10 5.96 9.55
CA ASP A 157 -15.04 6.97 9.54
C ASP A 157 -13.89 6.59 10.48
N ILE A 158 -12.67 6.86 10.00
CA ILE A 158 -11.43 6.82 10.76
C ILE A 158 -10.84 8.22 10.71
N CYS A 159 -10.10 8.57 11.75
CA CYS A 159 -9.45 9.85 12.01
C CYS A 159 -9.13 10.67 10.74
N ASN A 160 -9.76 11.83 10.60
CA ASN A 160 -9.62 12.70 9.41
C ASN A 160 -8.18 13.23 9.21
N ARG A 161 -7.34 13.15 10.24
CA ARG A 161 -5.93 13.56 10.26
C ARG A 161 -4.95 12.47 9.78
N LEU A 162 -5.44 11.27 9.47
CA LEU A 162 -4.59 10.16 9.06
C LEU A 162 -3.83 10.53 7.79
N GLN A 163 -2.49 10.48 7.86
CA GLN A 163 -1.59 10.80 6.75
C GLN A 163 -0.97 9.55 6.13
N HIS A 164 -0.80 8.49 6.93
CA HIS A 164 -0.16 7.25 6.50
C HIS A 164 -0.97 6.06 6.99
N LEU A 165 -1.40 5.21 6.06
CA LEU A 165 -2.06 3.95 6.33
C LEU A 165 -1.32 2.81 5.63
N HIS A 166 -0.80 1.86 6.42
CA HIS A 166 -0.20 0.65 5.90
C HIS A 166 -0.89 -0.58 6.50
N ILE A 167 -1.38 -1.47 5.64
CA ILE A 167 -1.99 -2.73 6.04
C ILE A 167 -1.38 -3.86 5.24
N ASP A 168 -0.87 -4.87 5.94
CA ASP A 168 -0.30 -6.08 5.37
C ASP A 168 -0.88 -7.34 6.02
N GLY A 169 -1.12 -8.39 5.24
CA GLY A 169 -1.40 -9.73 5.75
C GLY A 169 -2.73 -9.85 6.50
N CYS A 170 -3.73 -9.04 6.15
CA CYS A 170 -5.05 -9.04 6.77
C CYS A 170 -6.05 -9.86 5.93
N SER A 171 -6.20 -11.14 6.26
CA SER A 171 -6.92 -12.10 5.40
C SER A 171 -8.44 -12.00 5.36
N LYS A 172 -9.08 -11.34 6.35
CA LYS A 172 -10.54 -11.16 6.42
C LYS A 172 -11.01 -9.74 6.07
N LEU A 173 -10.08 -8.85 5.72
CA LEU A 173 -10.37 -7.44 5.48
C LEU A 173 -11.08 -7.27 4.13
N SER A 174 -12.37 -6.96 4.16
CA SER A 174 -13.19 -6.83 2.94
C SER A 174 -13.13 -5.42 2.33
N SER A 175 -13.08 -4.39 3.17
CA SER A 175 -12.81 -3.00 2.78
C SER A 175 -12.35 -2.15 3.96
N LEU A 176 -11.79 -0.97 3.70
CA LEU A 176 -11.19 -0.12 4.74
C LEU A 176 -12.18 0.86 5.33
N PHE A 177 -12.94 1.52 4.46
CA PHE A 177 -13.88 2.58 4.82
C PHE A 177 -15.29 2.21 4.35
N LEU A 178 -16.29 2.40 5.24
CA LEU A 178 -17.70 2.22 4.86
C LEU A 178 -18.19 3.41 4.02
N ASN A 179 -17.64 4.60 4.26
CA ASN A 179 -18.00 5.83 3.55
C ASN A 179 -17.24 5.99 2.23
N ALA A 180 -17.83 6.70 1.26
CA ALA A 180 -17.25 6.99 -0.05
C ALA A 180 -16.02 7.91 -0.04
N LYS A 181 -15.50 8.29 1.14
CA LYS A 181 -14.48 9.33 1.28
C LYS A 181 -13.23 8.78 1.94
N LEU A 182 -12.09 8.99 1.28
CA LEU A 182 -10.77 8.82 1.90
C LEU A 182 -10.51 9.96 2.91
N PRO A 183 -9.71 9.73 3.97
CA PRO A 183 -9.27 10.81 4.84
C PRO A 183 -8.56 11.90 4.03
N VAL A 184 -8.99 13.16 4.18
CA VAL A 184 -8.52 14.29 3.36
C VAL A 184 -7.01 14.51 3.50
N MET A 185 -6.44 14.19 4.66
CA MET A 185 -5.01 14.34 4.94
C MET A 185 -4.16 13.14 4.53
N LEU A 186 -4.76 12.06 4.00
CA LEU A 186 -4.05 10.83 3.67
C LEU A 186 -3.09 11.09 2.51
N LYS A 187 -1.79 10.86 2.75
CA LYS A 187 -0.71 11.01 1.78
C LYS A 187 -0.19 9.67 1.28
N TYR A 188 -0.24 8.64 2.11
CA TYR A 188 0.29 7.31 1.82
C TYR A 188 -0.72 6.23 2.18
N LEU A 189 -1.05 5.38 1.21
CA LEU A 189 -1.89 4.20 1.40
C LEU A 189 -1.19 2.98 0.79
N ASN A 190 -0.87 1.99 1.62
CA ASN A 190 -0.25 0.74 1.18
C ASN A 190 -1.04 -0.47 1.69
N LEU A 191 -1.58 -1.26 0.77
CA LEU A 191 -2.35 -2.46 1.02
C LEU A 191 -1.62 -3.66 0.41
N TRP A 192 -1.12 -4.54 1.27
CA TRP A 192 -0.37 -5.72 0.86
C TRP A 192 -1.04 -6.99 1.38
N CYS A 193 -1.05 -8.04 0.56
CA CYS A 193 -1.51 -9.38 0.94
C CYS A 193 -2.86 -9.42 1.69
N CYS A 194 -3.86 -8.70 1.18
CA CYS A 194 -5.24 -8.70 1.69
C CYS A 194 -6.17 -9.47 0.70
N PRO A 195 -6.23 -10.80 0.75
CA PRO A 195 -6.83 -11.63 -0.32
C PRO A 195 -8.33 -11.40 -0.54
N VAL A 196 -9.10 -11.10 0.52
CA VAL A 196 -10.56 -10.88 0.41
C VAL A 196 -10.95 -9.41 0.21
N LEU A 197 -9.98 -8.50 0.15
CA LEU A 197 -10.23 -7.07 -0.05
C LEU A 197 -10.88 -6.86 -1.42
N GLU A 198 -12.11 -6.36 -1.44
CA GLU A 198 -12.84 -6.12 -2.68
C GLU A 198 -12.65 -4.71 -3.21
N CYS A 199 -12.61 -3.73 -2.30
CA CYS A 199 -12.45 -2.31 -2.61
C CYS A 199 -11.80 -1.56 -1.44
N ILE A 200 -11.24 -0.37 -1.73
CA ILE A 200 -10.75 0.54 -0.69
C ILE A 200 -11.92 1.04 0.17
N ALA A 201 -13.06 1.33 -0.47
CA ALA A 201 -14.24 1.88 0.19
C ALA A 201 -15.54 1.53 -0.57
N GLN A 202 -16.59 1.18 0.17
CA GLN A 202 -17.79 0.52 -0.39
C GLN A 202 -18.57 1.37 -1.40
N HIS A 203 -18.53 2.69 -1.27
CA HIS A 203 -19.33 3.62 -2.10
C HIS A 203 -18.48 4.38 -3.15
N PHE A 204 -17.20 4.02 -3.34
CA PHE A 204 -16.36 4.64 -4.37
C PHE A 204 -16.78 4.34 -5.82
N TYR A 205 -17.73 3.42 -6.00
CA TYR A 205 -18.28 3.03 -7.30
C TYR A 205 -19.22 4.09 -7.90
N GLU A 206 -19.76 4.97 -7.05
CA GLU A 206 -20.60 6.09 -7.44
C GLU A 206 -19.85 7.38 -7.09
N CYS A 207 -18.98 7.87 -7.96
CA CYS A 207 -18.56 9.27 -7.89
C CYS A 207 -19.75 10.19 -8.31
N ASN A 208 -20.95 9.94 -7.77
CA ASN A 208 -22.13 10.79 -7.87
C ASN A 208 -21.97 11.93 -6.86
N ASN A 209 -21.07 12.84 -7.17
CA ASN A 209 -21.20 14.19 -6.67
C ASN A 209 -22.39 14.83 -7.39
N LEU A 210 -23.58 14.72 -6.80
CA LEU A 210 -24.76 15.52 -7.17
C LEU A 210 -24.56 17.02 -6.95
N GLU A 211 -23.37 17.44 -6.51
CA GLU A 211 -22.86 18.80 -6.68
C GLU A 211 -21.56 18.73 -7.51
N LYS A 212 -21.63 19.14 -8.78
CA LYS A 212 -20.51 19.18 -9.76
C LYS A 212 -19.23 19.92 -9.32
N ASN A 213 -19.10 20.36 -8.07
CA ASN A 213 -18.07 21.29 -7.62
C ASN A 213 -17.19 20.80 -6.45
N VAL A 214 -17.42 19.60 -5.89
CA VAL A 214 -16.55 19.07 -4.82
C VAL A 214 -15.95 17.74 -5.23
N LEU A 215 -15.01 17.78 -6.19
CA LEU A 215 -14.14 16.64 -6.47
C LEU A 215 -13.52 16.16 -5.14
N PRO A 216 -13.41 14.84 -4.88
CA PRO A 216 -12.67 14.37 -3.71
C PRO A 216 -11.19 14.72 -3.91
N THR A 217 -10.81 15.92 -3.50
CA THR A 217 -9.42 16.37 -3.46
C THR A 217 -8.76 15.67 -2.29
N THR A 218 -8.19 14.51 -2.59
CA THR A 218 -7.32 13.81 -1.66
C THR A 218 -5.90 14.35 -1.78
N ASN A 219 -5.19 14.43 -0.66
CA ASN A 219 -3.75 14.73 -0.63
C ASN A 219 -2.90 13.46 -0.86
N LEU A 220 -3.51 12.38 -1.37
CA LEU A 220 -2.86 11.09 -1.57
C LEU A 220 -1.74 11.24 -2.60
N ARG A 221 -0.51 10.94 -2.18
CA ARG A 221 0.70 10.98 -3.01
C ARG A 221 1.12 9.61 -3.47
N VAL A 222 0.88 8.59 -2.66
CA VAL A 222 1.32 7.21 -2.91
C VAL A 222 0.16 6.25 -2.64
N LEU A 223 -0.20 5.46 -3.65
CA LEU A 223 -1.17 4.38 -3.56
C LEU A 223 -0.53 3.06 -4.01
N LEU A 224 -0.33 2.14 -3.08
CA LEU A 224 0.23 0.81 -3.34
C LEU A 224 -0.81 -0.25 -2.98
N ILE A 225 -1.11 -1.13 -3.93
CA ILE A 225 -2.00 -2.28 -3.75
C ILE A 225 -1.33 -3.51 -4.35
N ALA A 226 -1.10 -4.54 -3.54
CA ALA A 226 -0.39 -5.72 -3.98
C ALA A 226 -0.93 -7.00 -3.34
N PHE A 227 -1.00 -8.08 -4.13
CA PHE A 227 -1.42 -9.40 -3.67
C PHE A 227 -2.85 -9.44 -3.08
N CYS A 228 -3.75 -8.57 -3.55
CA CYS A 228 -5.16 -8.50 -3.15
C CYS A 228 -6.05 -9.21 -4.18
N LYS A 229 -6.25 -10.52 -4.01
CA LYS A 229 -6.84 -11.41 -5.03
C LYS A 229 -8.30 -11.10 -5.40
N ASN A 230 -9.10 -10.58 -4.47
CA ASN A 230 -10.50 -10.21 -4.73
C ASN A 230 -10.68 -8.74 -5.10
N PHE A 231 -9.60 -7.95 -5.22
CA PHE A 231 -9.70 -6.51 -5.44
C PHE A 231 -10.27 -6.20 -6.82
N ARG A 232 -11.50 -5.67 -6.87
CA ARG A 232 -12.30 -5.59 -8.09
C ARG A 232 -12.16 -4.28 -8.85
N ALA A 233 -11.81 -3.17 -8.19
CA ALA A 233 -11.81 -1.87 -8.85
C ALA A 233 -10.95 -0.83 -8.16
N LEU A 234 -10.29 0.00 -8.97
CA LEU A 234 -9.75 1.28 -8.51
C LEU A 234 -10.87 2.34 -8.40
N PRO A 235 -10.65 3.42 -7.63
CA PRO A 235 -11.53 4.59 -7.62
C PRO A 235 -11.81 5.09 -9.05
N LYS A 236 -13.09 5.21 -9.46
CA LYS A 236 -13.44 5.72 -10.79
C LYS A 236 -12.93 7.13 -11.03
N CYS A 237 -12.96 7.97 -9.99
CA CYS A 237 -12.50 9.35 -10.02
C CYS A 237 -11.01 9.52 -9.62
N ILE A 238 -10.17 8.49 -9.78
CA ILE A 238 -8.72 8.56 -9.46
C ILE A 238 -7.97 9.62 -10.28
N ASN A 239 -8.46 9.96 -11.48
CA ASN A 239 -7.95 11.06 -12.29
C ASN A 239 -7.99 12.43 -11.57
N ASN A 240 -8.89 12.58 -10.58
CA ASN A 240 -9.00 13.80 -9.77
C ASN A 240 -8.01 13.83 -8.59
N PHE A 241 -7.19 12.79 -8.40
CA PHE A 241 -6.19 12.75 -7.34
C PHE A 241 -4.96 13.53 -7.81
N THR A 242 -5.08 14.85 -7.87
CA THR A 242 -4.05 15.75 -8.42
C THR A 242 -2.74 15.74 -7.65
N SER A 243 -2.73 15.24 -6.41
CA SER A 243 -1.51 15.07 -5.61
C SER A 243 -0.82 13.72 -5.79
N LEU A 244 -1.42 12.78 -6.54
CA LEU A 244 -0.92 11.41 -6.68
C LEU A 244 0.33 11.39 -7.58
N LEU A 245 1.43 10.93 -6.99
CA LEU A 245 2.74 10.83 -7.65
C LEU A 245 3.10 9.38 -7.99
N GLU A 246 2.68 8.43 -7.15
CA GLU A 246 3.00 7.01 -7.31
C GLU A 246 1.75 6.15 -7.19
N LEU A 247 1.52 5.33 -8.21
CA LEU A 247 0.47 4.32 -8.24
C LEU A 247 1.08 2.96 -8.58
N LYS A 248 0.98 2.02 -7.64
CA LYS A 248 1.39 0.64 -7.83
C LYS A 248 0.24 -0.32 -7.59
N VAL A 249 -0.08 -1.12 -8.58
CA VAL A 249 -1.10 -2.19 -8.50
C VAL A 249 -0.49 -3.48 -9.02
N SER A 250 -0.36 -4.49 -8.16
CA SER A 250 0.29 -5.74 -8.56
C SER A 250 -0.42 -6.99 -8.04
N ASN A 251 -0.53 -8.03 -8.86
CA ASN A 251 -1.03 -9.34 -8.44
C ASN A 251 -2.43 -9.26 -7.76
N CYS A 252 -3.32 -8.46 -8.35
CA CYS A 252 -4.70 -8.27 -7.91
C CYS A 252 -5.68 -9.14 -8.73
N SER A 253 -7.00 -8.94 -8.59
CA SER A 253 -7.97 -9.76 -9.32
C SER A 253 -7.82 -9.61 -10.85
N ALA A 254 -8.04 -10.72 -11.58
CA ALA A 254 -8.02 -10.73 -13.03
C ALA A 254 -9.15 -9.89 -13.67
N GLY A 255 -10.20 -9.57 -12.89
CA GLY A 255 -11.35 -8.77 -13.31
C GLY A 255 -11.31 -7.33 -12.82
N ILE A 256 -10.12 -6.81 -12.47
CA ILE A 256 -9.99 -5.43 -11.98
C ILE A 256 -10.52 -4.43 -13.02
N SER A 257 -11.48 -3.61 -12.62
CA SER A 257 -11.96 -2.49 -13.43
C SER A 257 -11.10 -1.25 -13.18
N PHE A 258 -10.72 -0.62 -14.28
CA PHE A 258 -9.94 0.61 -14.29
C PHE A 258 -10.84 1.85 -14.45
N PRO A 259 -10.36 3.05 -14.09
CA PRO A 259 -11.14 4.29 -14.24
C PRO A 259 -11.47 4.61 -15.70
N GLU A 260 -12.67 5.13 -15.98
CA GLU A 260 -13.06 5.49 -17.35
C GLU A 260 -12.27 6.70 -17.88
N GLU A 261 -11.95 7.66 -17.01
CA GLU A 261 -11.25 8.92 -17.36
C GLU A 261 -9.71 8.83 -17.24
N GLY A 262 -9.17 7.64 -16.94
CA GLY A 262 -7.73 7.40 -16.81
C GLY A 262 -7.09 7.86 -15.50
N PHE A 263 -5.79 8.15 -15.55
CA PHE A 263 -4.94 8.51 -14.40
C PHE A 263 -4.58 10.00 -14.37
N PRO A 264 -4.24 10.56 -13.20
CA PRO A 264 -3.86 11.97 -13.08
C PRO A 264 -2.55 12.27 -13.85
N THR A 265 -2.48 13.45 -14.47
CA THR A 265 -1.32 13.86 -15.31
C THR A 265 -0.05 14.19 -14.51
N ASN A 266 -0.18 14.36 -13.20
CA ASN A 266 0.93 14.65 -12.26
C ASN A 266 1.64 13.38 -11.78
N LEU A 267 1.17 12.20 -12.21
CA LEU A 267 1.72 10.91 -11.82
C LEU A 267 3.15 10.77 -12.34
N ALA A 268 4.10 10.49 -11.43
CA ALA A 268 5.51 10.32 -11.73
C ALA A 268 5.89 8.84 -11.92
N SER A 269 5.23 7.92 -11.20
CA SER A 269 5.48 6.48 -11.29
C SER A 269 4.17 5.70 -11.37
N LEU A 270 4.02 4.90 -12.42
CA LEU A 270 2.89 4.02 -12.67
C LEU A 270 3.39 2.59 -12.83
N GLN A 271 3.04 1.72 -11.89
CA GLN A 271 3.46 0.32 -11.91
C GLN A 271 2.25 -0.60 -11.79
N ILE A 272 1.79 -1.16 -12.92
CA ILE A 272 0.67 -2.09 -12.94
C ILE A 272 1.12 -3.45 -13.49
N SER A 273 1.06 -4.49 -12.69
CA SER A 273 1.44 -5.85 -13.10
C SER A 273 0.39 -6.89 -12.73
N LYS A 274 0.28 -7.94 -13.58
CA LYS A 274 -0.71 -9.01 -13.44
C LYS A 274 -2.15 -8.51 -13.40
N ALA A 275 -2.46 -7.59 -14.31
CA ALA A 275 -3.79 -7.02 -14.46
C ALA A 275 -4.23 -7.13 -15.92
N PRO A 276 -5.18 -8.04 -16.24
CA PRO A 276 -5.64 -8.20 -17.60
C PRO A 276 -6.23 -6.92 -18.18
N ARG A 277 -5.97 -6.65 -19.46
CA ARG A 277 -6.54 -5.52 -20.23
C ARG A 277 -6.09 -4.12 -19.82
N ILE A 278 -5.24 -3.95 -18.81
CA ILE A 278 -4.73 -2.62 -18.41
C ILE A 278 -4.12 -1.87 -19.60
N TYR A 279 -3.32 -2.57 -20.40
CA TYR A 279 -2.65 -1.92 -21.52
C TYR A 279 -3.66 -1.40 -22.56
N THR A 280 -4.73 -2.14 -22.84
CA THR A 280 -5.81 -1.67 -23.71
C THR A 280 -6.47 -0.40 -23.15
N SER A 281 -6.73 -0.34 -21.84
CA SER A 281 -7.26 0.87 -21.21
C SER A 281 -6.27 2.05 -21.25
N LEU A 282 -4.98 1.80 -21.01
CA LEU A 282 -3.93 2.83 -21.12
C LEU A 282 -3.82 3.41 -22.53
N VAL A 283 -3.99 2.55 -23.53
CA VAL A 283 -4.06 2.94 -24.94
C VAL A 283 -5.27 3.85 -25.19
N GLU A 284 -6.46 3.45 -24.72
CA GLU A 284 -7.69 4.23 -24.87
C GLU A 284 -7.63 5.60 -24.20
N TRP A 285 -7.01 5.71 -23.02
CA TRP A 285 -6.86 6.98 -22.32
C TRP A 285 -5.79 7.89 -22.94
N GLY A 286 -4.80 7.30 -23.61
CA GLY A 286 -3.63 7.99 -24.15
C GLY A 286 -2.53 8.17 -23.10
N LEU A 287 -1.56 7.24 -23.09
CA LEU A 287 -0.35 7.31 -22.25
C LEU A 287 0.43 8.63 -22.39
N ASN A 288 0.40 9.24 -23.57
CA ASN A 288 1.04 10.53 -23.85
C ASN A 288 0.49 11.70 -23.02
N ARG A 289 -0.70 11.56 -22.42
CA ARG A 289 -1.28 12.58 -21.52
C ARG A 289 -0.59 12.64 -20.16
N LEU A 290 0.11 11.57 -19.77
CA LEU A 290 0.82 11.48 -18.49
C LEU A 290 2.18 12.20 -18.59
N THR A 291 2.15 13.52 -18.78
CA THR A 291 3.33 14.33 -19.10
C THR A 291 4.37 14.38 -17.98
N SER A 292 4.01 14.04 -16.74
CA SER A 292 4.94 13.97 -15.60
C SER A 292 5.53 12.57 -15.37
N LEU A 293 5.12 11.57 -16.16
CA LEU A 293 5.45 10.17 -15.92
C LEU A 293 6.92 9.87 -16.22
N GLN A 294 7.66 9.51 -15.19
CA GLN A 294 9.07 9.15 -15.26
C GLN A 294 9.27 7.63 -15.30
N GLU A 295 8.45 6.90 -14.56
CA GLU A 295 8.53 5.44 -14.46
C GLU A 295 7.23 4.79 -14.90
N LEU A 296 7.34 3.86 -15.85
CA LEU A 296 6.23 3.05 -16.34
C LEU A 296 6.58 1.58 -16.22
N GLU A 297 5.79 0.82 -15.46
CA GLU A 297 5.81 -0.63 -15.45
C GLU A 297 4.43 -1.17 -15.80
N ILE A 298 4.34 -2.00 -16.84
CA ILE A 298 3.08 -2.58 -17.30
C ILE A 298 3.22 -4.07 -17.65
N SER A 299 2.17 -4.85 -17.38
CA SER A 299 2.05 -6.23 -17.85
C SER A 299 1.07 -6.35 -19.03
N GLY A 300 1.43 -7.16 -20.02
CA GLY A 300 0.61 -7.48 -21.20
C GLY A 300 -0.30 -8.69 -21.06
N GLU A 301 -0.47 -9.22 -19.84
CA GLU A 301 -1.35 -10.37 -19.59
C GLU A 301 -2.77 -10.09 -20.10
N GLY A 302 -3.35 -11.03 -20.84
CA GLY A 302 -4.69 -10.87 -21.43
C GLY A 302 -4.79 -9.89 -22.60
N CYS A 303 -3.69 -9.27 -23.03
CA CYS A 303 -3.64 -8.40 -24.22
C CYS A 303 -3.24 -9.20 -25.47
N SER A 304 -4.10 -10.13 -25.88
CA SER A 304 -3.80 -11.06 -26.98
C SER A 304 -3.76 -10.41 -28.36
N SER A 305 -4.34 -9.23 -28.55
CA SER A 305 -4.37 -8.50 -29.83
C SER A 305 -3.15 -7.62 -30.07
N VAL A 306 -2.34 -7.36 -29.04
CA VAL A 306 -1.26 -6.37 -29.10
C VAL A 306 -0.02 -6.98 -29.74
N LYS A 307 0.31 -6.49 -30.94
CA LYS A 307 1.51 -6.90 -31.69
C LYS A 307 2.68 -5.93 -31.58
N SER A 308 2.42 -4.67 -31.24
CA SER A 308 3.45 -3.65 -31.11
C SER A 308 3.28 -2.78 -29.87
N PHE A 309 4.43 -2.34 -29.34
CA PHE A 309 4.50 -1.44 -28.19
C PHE A 309 5.40 -0.23 -28.51
N PRO A 310 4.90 1.01 -28.36
CA PRO A 310 3.48 1.40 -28.38
C PRO A 310 2.73 0.88 -29.60
N GLU A 311 1.39 0.83 -29.54
CA GLU A 311 0.55 0.40 -30.66
C GLU A 311 0.72 1.30 -31.89
N GLU A 312 1.29 0.74 -32.95
CA GLU A 312 1.58 1.45 -34.20
C GLU A 312 0.31 1.85 -34.96
N GLY A 313 -0.72 0.98 -34.98
CA GLY A 313 -1.93 1.16 -35.78
C GLY A 313 -2.74 2.42 -35.44
N ILE A 314 -2.56 2.96 -34.23
CA ILE A 314 -3.20 4.18 -33.74
C ILE A 314 -2.20 5.34 -33.57
N GLY A 315 -0.93 5.13 -33.93
CA GLY A 315 0.12 6.14 -33.79
C GLY A 315 0.40 6.55 -32.34
N MET A 316 0.31 5.62 -31.38
CA MET A 316 0.51 5.94 -29.97
C MET A 316 1.95 6.37 -29.71
N THR A 317 2.11 7.45 -28.93
CA THR A 317 3.41 7.98 -28.49
C THR A 317 3.54 7.86 -26.98
N LEU A 318 4.78 7.70 -26.50
CA LEU A 318 5.08 7.66 -25.07
C LEU A 318 5.39 9.08 -24.54
N PRO A 319 5.08 9.36 -23.26
CA PRO A 319 5.40 10.65 -22.67
C PRO A 319 6.92 10.90 -22.61
N PRO A 320 7.41 12.08 -23.04
CA PRO A 320 8.84 12.38 -23.18
C PRO A 320 9.61 12.44 -21.85
N SER A 321 8.89 12.53 -20.73
CA SER A 321 9.43 12.55 -19.37
C SER A 321 9.89 11.19 -18.86
N LEU A 322 9.59 10.09 -19.57
CA LEU A 322 9.97 8.74 -19.15
C LEU A 322 11.49 8.58 -19.08
N THR A 323 11.94 8.13 -17.92
CA THR A 323 13.32 7.74 -17.63
C THR A 323 13.47 6.23 -17.51
N SER A 324 12.39 5.52 -17.16
CA SER A 324 12.38 4.08 -16.98
C SER A 324 11.11 3.44 -17.52
N ILE A 325 11.27 2.46 -18.41
CA ILE A 325 10.18 1.64 -18.94
C ILE A 325 10.45 0.18 -18.60
N CYS A 326 9.45 -0.49 -18.03
CA CYS A 326 9.44 -1.91 -17.79
C CYS A 326 8.19 -2.54 -18.41
N ILE A 327 8.36 -3.40 -19.40
CA ILE A 327 7.28 -4.20 -20.00
C ILE A 327 7.43 -5.66 -19.60
N ARG A 328 6.33 -6.29 -19.18
CA ARG A 328 6.33 -7.70 -18.77
C ARG A 328 5.20 -8.49 -19.44
N ASP A 329 5.42 -9.77 -19.67
CA ASP A 329 4.37 -10.76 -19.94
C ASP A 329 3.47 -10.41 -21.14
N PHE A 330 4.04 -9.85 -22.21
CA PHE A 330 3.33 -9.64 -23.48
C PHE A 330 3.50 -10.87 -24.40
N GLU A 331 2.51 -11.75 -24.42
CA GLU A 331 2.56 -13.02 -25.16
C GLU A 331 2.62 -12.86 -26.70
N ASN A 332 1.95 -11.84 -27.24
CA ASN A 332 1.81 -11.61 -28.68
C ASN A 332 2.58 -10.40 -29.22
N LEU A 333 3.38 -9.74 -28.39
CA LEU A 333 4.17 -8.59 -28.81
C LEU A 333 5.30 -9.05 -29.75
N GLU A 334 5.29 -8.57 -30.99
CA GLU A 334 6.20 -8.95 -32.06
C GLU A 334 7.35 -7.95 -32.24
N PHE A 335 7.10 -6.65 -32.03
CA PHE A 335 8.09 -5.58 -32.21
C PHE A 335 7.80 -4.34 -31.37
N MET A 336 8.82 -3.49 -31.18
CA MET A 336 8.67 -2.18 -30.55
C MET A 336 8.68 -1.06 -31.60
N CYS A 337 7.67 -0.20 -31.60
CA CYS A 337 7.49 0.82 -32.64
C CYS A 337 8.40 2.03 -32.44
N SER A 338 9.36 2.27 -33.34
CA SER A 338 10.32 3.38 -33.25
C SER A 338 9.66 4.77 -33.16
N LYS A 339 8.54 4.99 -33.87
CA LYS A 339 7.80 6.27 -33.79
C LYS A 339 7.29 6.55 -32.37
N GLY A 340 6.97 5.52 -31.60
CA GLY A 340 6.53 5.65 -30.22
C GLY A 340 7.64 6.09 -29.25
N PHE A 341 8.91 5.85 -29.61
CA PHE A 341 10.10 6.16 -28.81
C PHE A 341 10.82 7.45 -29.24
N GLN A 342 10.43 8.05 -30.38
CA GLN A 342 11.18 9.13 -31.03
C GLN A 342 11.40 10.39 -30.17
N HIS A 343 10.58 10.61 -29.14
CA HIS A 343 10.64 11.79 -28.26
C HIS A 343 11.22 11.48 -26.87
N LEU A 344 11.70 10.26 -26.62
CA LEU A 344 12.16 9.81 -25.31
C LEU A 344 13.62 10.18 -25.03
N THR A 345 13.92 11.48 -25.00
CA THR A 345 15.28 11.98 -24.80
C THR A 345 15.85 11.73 -23.40
N SER A 346 14.99 11.40 -22.42
CA SER A 346 15.39 11.15 -21.02
C SER A 346 15.38 9.67 -20.63
N LEU A 347 15.06 8.75 -21.55
CA LEU A 347 14.94 7.33 -21.24
C LEU A 347 16.30 6.69 -20.94
N GLN A 348 16.54 6.36 -19.67
CA GLN A 348 17.77 5.76 -19.19
C GLN A 348 17.67 4.24 -19.02
N LYS A 349 16.48 3.71 -18.72
CA LYS A 349 16.27 2.30 -18.39
C LYS A 349 15.16 1.68 -19.22
N LEU A 350 15.45 0.56 -19.87
CA LEU A 350 14.47 -0.25 -20.59
C LEU A 350 14.59 -1.70 -20.14
N LEU A 351 13.52 -2.23 -19.54
CA LEU A 351 13.45 -3.58 -19.03
C LEU A 351 12.33 -4.34 -19.74
N ILE A 352 12.64 -5.52 -20.27
CA ILE A 352 11.73 -6.35 -21.05
C ILE A 352 11.77 -7.75 -20.47
N TYR A 353 10.62 -8.22 -19.97
CA TYR A 353 10.50 -9.53 -19.34
C TYR A 353 9.39 -10.36 -20.00
N ASN A 354 9.67 -11.63 -20.27
CA ASN A 354 8.67 -12.62 -20.68
C ASN A 354 7.81 -12.20 -21.90
N CYS A 355 8.44 -11.65 -22.94
CA CYS A 355 7.81 -11.36 -24.23
C CYS A 355 8.31 -12.34 -25.29
N PRO A 356 7.68 -13.52 -25.47
CA PRO A 356 8.26 -14.63 -26.23
C PRO A 356 8.31 -14.40 -27.74
N LYS A 357 7.37 -13.62 -28.29
CA LYS A 357 7.28 -13.34 -29.74
C LYS A 357 8.05 -12.09 -30.16
N LEU A 358 8.67 -11.37 -29.22
CA LEU A 358 9.33 -10.11 -29.51
C LEU A 358 10.59 -10.37 -30.34
N THR A 359 10.70 -9.73 -31.49
CA THR A 359 11.78 -9.98 -32.47
C THR A 359 12.64 -8.75 -32.78
N SER A 360 12.18 -7.55 -32.42
CA SER A 360 12.89 -6.32 -32.75
C SER A 360 12.67 -5.21 -31.73
N LEU A 361 13.73 -4.41 -31.55
CA LEU A 361 13.78 -3.21 -30.72
C LEU A 361 13.62 -1.94 -31.58
N PRO A 362 13.33 -0.79 -30.94
CA PRO A 362 13.30 0.51 -31.62
C PRO A 362 14.62 0.81 -32.33
N GLU A 363 14.58 1.67 -33.35
CA GLU A 363 15.78 2.09 -34.07
C GLU A 363 16.79 2.76 -33.15
N LYS A 364 18.08 2.55 -33.45
CA LYS A 364 19.21 3.03 -32.64
C LYS A 364 19.08 4.50 -32.23
N ASP A 365 18.65 5.34 -33.17
CA ASP A 365 18.54 6.80 -33.00
C ASP A 365 17.51 7.18 -31.92
N THR A 366 16.58 6.28 -31.60
CA THR A 366 15.57 6.48 -30.55
C THR A 366 16.03 6.01 -29.16
N LEU A 367 17.17 5.31 -29.07
CA LEU A 367 17.71 4.71 -27.85
C LEU A 367 19.04 5.34 -27.40
N LEU A 368 19.35 6.55 -27.86
CA LEU A 368 20.64 7.20 -27.61
C LEU A 368 20.87 7.60 -26.15
N SER A 369 19.80 7.87 -25.41
CA SER A 369 19.81 8.20 -23.97
C SER A 369 19.90 6.98 -23.06
N LEU A 370 19.79 5.77 -23.61
CA LEU A 370 19.62 4.55 -22.83
C LEU A 370 20.93 4.08 -22.20
N GLU A 371 20.92 3.95 -20.87
CA GLU A 371 22.07 3.54 -20.06
C GLU A 371 22.00 2.06 -19.68
N HIS A 372 20.79 1.55 -19.46
CA HIS A 372 20.53 0.19 -19.00
C HIS A 372 19.45 -0.50 -19.82
N LEU A 373 19.80 -1.63 -20.44
CA LEU A 373 18.89 -2.55 -21.10
C LEU A 373 18.93 -3.92 -20.41
N CYS A 374 17.78 -4.41 -19.98
CA CYS A 374 17.63 -5.78 -19.49
C CYS A 374 16.55 -6.50 -20.28
N ILE A 375 16.91 -7.64 -20.88
CA ILE A 375 15.99 -8.52 -21.60
C ILE A 375 16.07 -9.89 -20.94
N SER A 376 14.92 -10.44 -20.53
CA SER A 376 14.86 -11.74 -19.85
C SER A 376 13.60 -12.50 -20.26
N GLY A 377 13.74 -13.78 -20.57
CA GLY A 377 12.59 -14.58 -21.01
C GLY A 377 12.01 -14.17 -22.38
N CYS A 378 12.84 -13.60 -23.26
CA CYS A 378 12.47 -13.20 -24.62
C CYS A 378 13.34 -13.95 -25.66
N PRO A 379 13.10 -15.25 -25.90
CA PRO A 379 14.01 -16.11 -26.66
C PRO A 379 14.35 -15.59 -28.07
N LEU A 380 13.35 -15.10 -28.82
CA LEU A 380 13.58 -14.61 -30.18
C LEU A 380 14.39 -13.31 -30.22
N LEU A 381 14.15 -12.40 -29.27
CA LEU A 381 14.90 -11.15 -29.19
C LEU A 381 16.31 -11.40 -28.69
N ASP A 382 16.47 -12.29 -27.71
CA ASP A 382 17.78 -12.63 -27.13
C ASP A 382 18.74 -13.21 -28.19
N GLU A 383 18.25 -14.14 -29.01
CA GLU A 383 19.01 -14.66 -30.16
C GLU A 383 19.42 -13.53 -31.12
N ARG A 384 18.51 -12.59 -31.39
CA ARG A 384 18.74 -11.46 -32.30
C ARG A 384 19.59 -10.34 -31.69
N CYS A 385 19.70 -10.28 -30.37
CA CYS A 385 20.55 -9.36 -29.62
C CYS A 385 21.90 -10.01 -29.24
N SER A 386 22.18 -11.23 -29.72
CA SER A 386 23.44 -11.91 -29.43
C SER A 386 24.67 -11.08 -29.82
N ARG A 387 25.59 -10.90 -28.87
CA ARG A 387 26.75 -10.01 -28.98
C ARG A 387 27.58 -10.29 -30.24
N GLY A 388 27.67 -9.30 -31.12
CA GLY A 388 28.50 -9.33 -32.34
C GLY A 388 27.98 -10.18 -33.50
N LYS A 389 26.84 -10.88 -33.35
CA LYS A 389 26.26 -11.75 -34.40
C LYS A 389 24.77 -11.48 -34.65
N GLY A 390 24.06 -11.00 -33.65
CA GLY A 390 22.63 -10.74 -33.71
C GLY A 390 22.29 -9.53 -34.58
N ARG A 391 21.20 -9.64 -35.35
CA ARG A 391 20.73 -8.59 -36.27
C ARG A 391 20.35 -7.29 -35.55
N GLU A 392 19.93 -7.37 -34.29
CA GLU A 392 19.54 -6.23 -33.46
C GLU A 392 20.70 -5.71 -32.60
N TRP A 393 21.86 -6.37 -32.61
CA TRP A 393 23.01 -5.97 -31.78
C TRP A 393 23.48 -4.54 -32.07
N SER A 394 23.45 -4.11 -33.33
CA SER A 394 23.85 -2.76 -33.75
C SER A 394 23.00 -1.65 -33.11
N LYS A 395 21.75 -1.96 -32.74
CA LYS A 395 20.83 -1.02 -32.07
C LYS A 395 21.11 -0.86 -30.59
N ILE A 396 21.82 -1.79 -29.97
CA ILE A 396 22.04 -1.83 -28.51
C ILE A 396 23.52 -1.79 -28.11
N ALA A 397 24.44 -1.91 -29.07
CA ALA A 397 25.88 -1.98 -28.82
C ALA A 397 26.46 -0.72 -28.17
N HIS A 398 25.80 0.43 -28.31
CA HIS A 398 26.22 1.69 -27.67
C HIS A 398 25.79 1.81 -26.20
N ILE A 399 24.90 0.94 -25.72
CA ILE A 399 24.35 1.00 -24.38
C ILE A 399 25.39 0.50 -23.36
N PRO A 400 25.72 1.28 -22.32
CA PRO A 400 26.72 0.91 -21.31
C PRO A 400 26.46 -0.43 -20.61
N TYR A 401 25.20 -0.69 -20.24
CA TYR A 401 24.82 -1.88 -19.49
C TYR A 401 23.72 -2.66 -20.22
N VAL A 402 24.11 -3.80 -20.81
CA VAL A 402 23.18 -4.73 -21.46
C VAL A 402 23.22 -6.07 -20.73
N ARG A 403 22.07 -6.50 -20.21
CA ARG A 403 21.88 -7.81 -19.58
C ARG A 403 20.85 -8.62 -20.38
N LEU A 404 21.29 -9.73 -20.95
CA LEU A 404 20.45 -10.70 -21.63
C LEU A 404 20.39 -11.97 -20.76
N ILE A 405 19.18 -12.37 -20.34
CA ILE A 405 18.95 -13.57 -19.52
C ILE A 405 18.10 -14.54 -20.34
N THR A 406 18.76 -15.56 -20.89
CA THR A 406 18.09 -16.72 -21.48
C THR A 406 17.55 -17.60 -20.36
N ASN A 407 16.23 -17.80 -20.29
CA ASN A 407 15.66 -18.89 -19.50
C ASN A 407 15.92 -20.22 -20.23
N VAL A 408 17.17 -20.71 -20.21
CA VAL A 408 17.45 -22.10 -20.57
C VAL A 408 17.07 -22.93 -19.35
N MET A 409 15.84 -23.41 -19.30
CA MET A 409 15.52 -24.57 -18.47
C MET A 409 16.41 -25.72 -18.97
N PRO A 410 17.23 -26.38 -18.13
CA PRO A 410 17.82 -27.64 -18.51
C PRO A 410 16.66 -28.57 -18.87
N ARG A 411 16.70 -29.17 -20.07
CA ARG A 411 15.86 -30.34 -20.34
C ARG A 411 16.15 -31.34 -19.22
N GLU A 412 15.15 -31.64 -18.39
CA GLU A 412 15.15 -32.89 -17.66
C GLU A 412 15.27 -33.98 -18.72
N LEU A 413 16.44 -34.61 -18.76
CA LEU A 413 16.71 -35.80 -19.55
C LEU A 413 16.01 -36.96 -18.84
N ASP A 414 14.95 -37.45 -19.49
CA ASP A 414 14.26 -38.75 -19.38
C ASP A 414 13.79 -39.25 -17.99
#